data_AF-A0A5A9ZE59-F1
#
_entry.id   AF-A0A5A9ZE59-F1
#
_cell.length_a   1.000
_cell.length_b   1.000
_cell.length_c   1.000
_cell.angle_alpha   90.00
_cell.angle_beta   90.00
_cell.angle_gamma   90.00
#
_symmetry.space_group_name_H-M   'P 1'
#
loop_
_entity.id
_entity.type
_entity.pdbx_description
1 polymer ?
#
loop_
_entity_poly.entity_id
_entity_poly.type
_entity_poly.pdbx_seq_one_letter_code
_entity_poly.pdbx_strand_id
1 'polypeptide(L)'
;MDVFSYWQGFYNDPWFWQFPMATLAISTAAFLAVAIPWTIVAWRDPVSLRKYKIQQKPFELKQFLLPSIGRIIINNIILAALLVLAWPLLKLTGVHNGEMPVWYIIIAQLIFFVLLDDFLYYCMHRYMHENKWLLRNIHSVHHRIRNTCGINGNYMHWVEYSLTASLTVSGSNHSRDAYLCGLDVGDFTSNRRSRWAYWLRYSLESRAFIACVRRPCLS
;
A
#
# COMPACT_ATOMS: atom_id res chain seq x y z
N MET A 1 26.94 9.54 15.87
CA MET A 1 26.31 10.40 14.84
C MET A 1 25.06 10.97 15.45
N ASP A 2 24.92 12.30 15.51
CA ASP A 2 23.70 12.95 16.00
C ASP A 2 22.60 12.82 14.94
N VAL A 3 21.43 12.29 15.28
CA VAL A 3 20.32 12.13 14.34
C VAL A 3 19.85 13.48 13.79
N PHE A 4 20.01 14.55 14.56
CA PHE A 4 19.65 15.91 14.14
C PHE A 4 20.60 16.48 13.09
N SER A 5 21.81 15.94 12.90
CA SER A 5 22.69 16.38 11.82
C SER A 5 22.15 16.01 10.43
N TYR A 6 21.39 14.91 10.31
CA TYR A 6 20.77 14.48 9.05
C TYR A 6 19.61 15.39 8.60
N TRP A 7 19.08 16.22 9.51
CA TRP A 7 18.11 17.25 9.17
C TRP A 7 18.74 18.44 8.46
N GLN A 8 19.99 18.74 8.75
CA GLN A 8 20.64 19.91 8.16
C GLN A 8 20.96 19.65 6.69
N GLY A 9 20.35 20.44 5.81
CA GLY A 9 20.60 20.36 4.37
C GLY A 9 19.99 19.14 3.67
N PHE A 10 18.98 18.47 4.25
CA PHE A 10 18.33 17.32 3.59
C PHE A 10 17.79 17.66 2.19
N TYR A 11 17.33 18.89 1.98
CA TYR A 11 16.82 19.38 0.71
C TYR A 11 17.91 19.51 -0.37
N ASN A 12 19.17 19.56 0.03
CA ASN A 12 20.32 19.52 -0.90
C ASN A 12 20.75 18.08 -1.21
N ASP A 13 20.21 17.07 -0.52
CA ASP A 13 20.51 15.68 -0.79
C ASP A 13 19.67 15.20 -1.98
N PRO A 14 20.29 14.84 -3.14
CA PRO A 14 19.52 14.36 -4.29
C PRO A 14 18.68 13.12 -3.97
N TRP A 15 19.11 12.30 -3.00
CA TRP A 15 18.38 11.11 -2.61
C TRP A 15 17.04 11.39 -1.96
N PHE A 16 16.92 12.49 -1.22
CA PHE A 16 15.64 12.90 -0.67
C PHE A 16 14.61 13.12 -1.79
N TRP A 17 15.03 13.70 -2.90
CA TRP A 17 14.16 13.93 -4.04
C TRP A 17 13.92 12.67 -4.87
N GLN A 18 14.95 11.86 -5.09
CA GLN A 18 14.89 10.66 -5.94
C GLN A 18 14.20 9.47 -5.29
N PHE A 19 14.23 9.36 -3.96
CA PHE A 19 13.63 8.23 -3.25
C PHE A 19 12.23 8.60 -2.72
N PRO A 20 12.05 9.21 -1.54
CA PRO A 20 10.71 9.38 -0.98
C PRO A 20 9.81 10.29 -1.83
N MET A 21 10.34 11.40 -2.36
CA MET A 21 9.52 12.35 -3.12
C MET A 21 9.17 11.84 -4.53
N ALA A 22 10.12 11.19 -5.23
CA ALA A 22 9.82 10.58 -6.52
C ALA A 22 8.86 9.40 -6.37
N THR A 23 9.00 8.56 -5.33
CA THR A 23 8.04 7.48 -5.06
C THR A 23 6.64 8.03 -4.80
N LEU A 24 6.50 9.11 -4.02
CA LEU A 24 5.21 9.77 -3.80
C LEU A 24 4.61 10.30 -5.12
N ALA A 25 5.43 10.94 -5.95
CA ALA A 25 5.00 11.49 -7.23
C ALA A 25 4.59 10.39 -8.22
N ILE A 26 5.39 9.34 -8.37
CA ILE A 26 5.12 8.20 -9.25
C ILE A 26 3.86 7.48 -8.79
N SER A 27 3.71 7.21 -7.50
CA SER A 27 2.52 6.56 -6.93
C SER A 27 1.25 7.37 -7.20
N THR A 28 1.29 8.67 -6.95
CA THR A 28 0.16 9.57 -7.19
C THR A 28 -0.17 9.67 -8.67
N ALA A 29 0.84 9.80 -9.54
CA ALA A 29 0.65 9.84 -10.99
C ALA A 29 0.07 8.53 -11.51
N ALA A 30 0.58 7.37 -11.07
CA ALA A 30 0.07 6.06 -11.46
C ALA A 30 -1.39 5.87 -11.01
N PHE A 31 -1.72 6.25 -9.77
CA PHE A 31 -3.09 6.22 -9.30
C PHE A 31 -4.00 7.09 -10.17
N LEU A 32 -3.64 8.35 -10.42
CA LEU A 32 -4.47 9.26 -11.21
C LEU A 32 -4.61 8.80 -12.67
N ALA A 33 -3.52 8.28 -13.27
CA ALA A 33 -3.53 7.77 -14.64
C ALA A 33 -4.54 6.63 -14.83
N VAL A 34 -4.73 5.78 -13.81
CA VAL A 34 -5.74 4.71 -13.83
C VAL A 34 -7.10 5.22 -13.37
N ALA A 35 -7.16 5.99 -12.29
CA ALA A 35 -8.40 6.42 -11.66
C ALA A 35 -9.21 7.39 -12.54
N ILE A 36 -8.55 8.32 -13.25
CA ILE A 36 -9.24 9.35 -14.03
C ILE A 36 -10.05 8.72 -15.18
N PRO A 37 -9.49 7.87 -16.06
CA PRO A 37 -10.27 7.21 -17.11
C PRO A 37 -11.48 6.45 -16.56
N TRP A 38 -11.31 5.67 -15.49
CA TRP A 38 -12.41 4.95 -14.87
C TRP A 38 -13.46 5.85 -14.22
N THR A 39 -13.04 7.01 -13.71
CA THR A 39 -13.95 8.03 -13.17
C THR A 39 -14.76 8.70 -14.28
N ILE A 40 -14.16 8.96 -15.44
CA ILE A 40 -14.87 9.49 -16.62
C ILE A 40 -15.90 8.47 -17.12
N VAL A 41 -15.54 7.19 -17.19
CA VAL A 41 -16.48 6.12 -17.57
C VAL A 41 -17.64 6.04 -16.57
N ALA A 42 -17.36 6.10 -15.27
CA ALA A 42 -18.37 6.10 -14.23
C ALA A 42 -19.27 7.35 -14.28
N TRP A 43 -18.73 8.51 -14.69
CA TRP A 43 -19.49 9.74 -14.86
C TRP A 43 -20.43 9.71 -16.07
N ARG A 44 -19.97 9.13 -17.19
CA ARG A 44 -20.77 8.99 -18.42
C ARG A 44 -21.81 7.88 -18.33
N ASP A 45 -21.56 6.84 -17.52
CA ASP A 45 -22.42 5.66 -17.32
C ASP A 45 -23.02 5.08 -18.63
N PRO A 46 -22.18 4.70 -19.62
CA PRO A 46 -22.69 4.21 -20.90
C PRO A 46 -23.44 2.89 -20.74
N VAL A 47 -24.58 2.77 -21.43
CA VAL A 47 -25.49 1.61 -21.32
C VAL A 47 -24.78 0.28 -21.62
N SER A 48 -23.86 0.25 -22.58
CA SER A 48 -23.09 -0.95 -22.97
C SER A 48 -22.18 -1.50 -21.87
N LEU A 49 -21.74 -0.66 -20.92
CA LEU A 49 -20.86 -1.06 -19.82
C LEU A 49 -21.60 -1.39 -18.52
N ARG A 50 -22.92 -1.12 -18.44
CA ARG A 50 -23.71 -1.41 -17.24
C ARG A 50 -23.72 -2.89 -16.86
N LYS A 51 -23.57 -3.79 -17.84
CA LYS A 51 -23.44 -5.25 -17.61
C LYS A 51 -22.20 -5.65 -16.79
N TYR A 52 -21.16 -4.80 -16.74
CA TYR A 52 -19.95 -5.03 -15.94
C TYR A 52 -20.04 -4.43 -14.53
N LYS A 53 -21.14 -3.74 -14.18
CA LYS A 53 -21.31 -3.18 -12.84
C LYS A 53 -21.58 -4.29 -11.83
N ILE A 54 -20.72 -4.36 -10.82
CA ILE A 54 -20.89 -5.26 -9.68
C ILE A 54 -22.04 -4.77 -8.78
N GLN A 55 -22.11 -3.46 -8.54
CA GLN A 55 -23.14 -2.85 -7.69
C GLN A 55 -24.28 -2.25 -8.54
N GLN A 56 -25.52 -2.62 -8.20
CA GLN A 56 -26.75 -2.18 -8.89
C GLN A 56 -27.21 -0.76 -8.48
N LYS A 57 -26.30 0.05 -7.92
CA LYS A 57 -26.58 1.42 -7.45
C LYS A 57 -25.94 2.45 -8.40
N PRO A 58 -26.46 3.70 -8.45
CA PRO A 58 -25.80 4.80 -9.17
C PRO A 58 -24.54 5.25 -8.43
N PHE A 59 -23.49 5.63 -9.17
CA PHE A 59 -22.24 6.10 -8.57
C PHE A 59 -22.46 7.41 -7.79
N GLU A 60 -21.80 7.55 -6.64
CA GLU A 60 -21.97 8.73 -5.75
C GLU A 60 -21.04 9.90 -6.16
N LEU A 61 -20.77 10.04 -7.46
CA LEU A 61 -19.79 11.00 -8.02
C LEU A 61 -20.11 12.45 -7.67
N LYS A 62 -21.37 12.87 -7.82
CA LYS A 62 -21.77 14.27 -7.57
C LYS A 62 -21.49 14.71 -6.13
N GLN A 63 -21.60 13.79 -5.18
CA GLN A 63 -21.39 14.07 -3.76
C GLN A 63 -19.91 13.98 -3.37
N PHE A 64 -19.18 13.02 -3.92
CA PHE A 64 -17.83 12.68 -3.42
C PHE A 64 -16.68 13.06 -4.33
N LEU A 65 -16.90 13.52 -5.57
CA LEU A 65 -15.79 13.87 -6.47
C LEU A 65 -14.87 14.96 -5.90
N LEU A 66 -15.41 16.13 -5.53
CA LEU A 66 -14.60 17.22 -4.96
C LEU A 66 -14.01 16.85 -3.59
N PRO A 67 -14.77 16.23 -2.65
CA PRO A 67 -14.20 15.71 -1.42
C PRO A 67 -13.06 14.71 -1.62
N SER A 68 -13.14 13.82 -2.62
CA SER A 68 -12.07 12.86 -2.97
C SER A 68 -10.82 13.58 -3.46
N ILE A 69 -10.97 14.56 -4.35
CA ILE A 69 -9.83 15.37 -4.81
C ILE A 69 -9.19 16.12 -3.63
N GLY A 70 -10.00 16.76 -2.79
CA GLY A 70 -9.50 17.46 -1.59
C GLY A 70 -8.75 16.54 -0.65
N ARG A 71 -9.25 15.32 -0.40
CA ARG A 71 -8.56 14.32 0.42
C ARG A 71 -7.26 13.83 -0.21
N ILE A 72 -7.23 13.57 -1.52
CA ILE A 72 -6.00 13.17 -2.21
C ILE A 72 -4.93 14.24 -2.02
N ILE A 73 -5.27 15.52 -2.22
CA ILE A 73 -4.32 16.64 -2.05
C ILE A 73 -3.84 16.73 -0.60
N ILE A 74 -4.75 16.77 0.37
CA ILE A 74 -4.41 16.90 1.79
C ILE A 74 -3.57 15.71 2.27
N ASN A 75 -3.97 14.49 1.92
CA ASN A 75 -3.25 13.27 2.30
C ASN A 75 -1.84 13.25 1.70
N ASN A 76 -1.65 13.71 0.45
CA ASN A 76 -0.34 13.84 -0.17
C ASN A 76 0.54 14.90 0.50
N ILE A 77 -0.03 16.06 0.87
CA ILE A 77 0.71 17.10 1.60
C ILE A 77 1.16 16.58 2.97
N ILE A 78 0.26 15.91 3.71
CA ILE A 78 0.58 15.31 5.01
C ILE A 78 1.66 14.24 4.83
N LEU A 79 1.53 13.34 3.85
CA LEU A 79 2.51 12.31 3.59
C LEU A 79 3.88 12.89 3.20
N ALA A 80 3.92 13.94 2.35
CA ALA A 80 5.16 14.64 2.03
C ALA A 80 5.83 15.22 3.29
N ALA A 81 5.05 15.84 4.18
CA ALA A 81 5.57 16.33 5.46
C ALA A 81 6.10 15.20 6.35
N LEU A 82 5.39 14.05 6.42
CA LEU A 82 5.85 12.87 7.14
C LEU A 82 7.13 12.29 6.54
N LEU A 83 7.29 12.30 5.22
CA LEU A 83 8.50 11.84 4.53
C LEU A 83 9.71 12.76 4.80
N VAL A 84 9.49 14.07 4.88
CA VAL A 84 10.50 15.03 5.37
C VAL A 84 10.90 14.67 6.81
N LEU A 85 9.92 14.44 7.69
CA LEU A 85 10.18 14.07 9.08
C LEU A 85 10.90 12.73 9.23
N ALA A 86 10.58 11.77 8.37
CA ALA A 86 11.16 10.44 8.37
C ALA A 86 12.53 10.36 7.67
N TRP A 87 12.97 11.42 6.97
CA TRP A 87 14.17 11.39 6.15
C TRP A 87 15.43 10.90 6.87
N PRO A 88 15.76 11.35 8.09
CA PRO A 88 16.92 10.85 8.82
C PRO A 88 16.88 9.33 9.01
N LEU A 89 15.71 8.76 9.26
CA LEU A 89 15.53 7.32 9.44
C LEU A 89 15.63 6.58 8.10
N LEU A 90 15.04 7.13 7.04
CA LEU A 90 15.14 6.57 5.70
C LEU A 90 16.58 6.56 5.18
N LYS A 91 17.39 7.53 5.55
CA LYS A 91 18.81 7.56 5.17
C LYS A 91 19.63 6.44 5.83
N LEU A 92 19.17 5.89 6.95
CA LEU A 92 19.82 4.78 7.64
C LEU A 92 19.49 3.42 7.02
N THR A 93 18.49 3.31 6.15
CA THR A 93 18.08 2.02 5.55
C THR A 93 19.03 1.55 4.44
N GLY A 94 20.08 2.32 4.16
CA GLY A 94 21.16 1.92 3.27
C GLY A 94 20.82 2.09 1.79
N VAL A 95 19.79 2.85 1.41
CA VAL A 95 19.46 3.21 0.02
C VAL A 95 20.68 3.87 -0.65
N HIS A 96 21.09 3.34 -1.81
CA HIS A 96 22.30 3.76 -2.51
C HIS A 96 22.22 3.48 -4.02
N ASN A 97 23.03 4.18 -4.82
CA ASN A 97 23.15 4.05 -6.27
C ASN A 97 24.30 3.10 -6.58
N GLY A 98 24.33 1.95 -5.89
CA GLY A 98 25.34 0.92 -6.17
C GLY A 98 25.08 0.24 -7.51
N GLU A 99 25.90 -0.74 -7.83
CA GLU A 99 25.69 -1.58 -9.01
C GLU A 99 24.30 -2.24 -8.94
N MET A 100 23.55 -2.13 -10.04
CA MET A 100 22.24 -2.77 -10.12
C MET A 100 22.42 -4.28 -10.04
N PRO A 101 21.59 -4.98 -9.23
CA PRO A 101 21.61 -6.42 -9.24
C PRO A 101 21.20 -6.95 -10.62
N VAL A 102 21.64 -8.16 -10.94
CA VAL A 102 21.27 -8.86 -12.17
C VAL A 102 19.75 -8.94 -12.34
N TRP A 103 19.26 -8.84 -13.58
CA TRP A 103 17.85 -8.61 -13.90
C TRP A 103 16.86 -9.59 -13.24
N TYR A 104 17.24 -10.86 -13.07
CA TYR A 104 16.38 -11.86 -12.44
C TYR A 104 16.24 -11.66 -10.92
N ILE A 105 17.24 -11.07 -10.26
CA ILE A 105 17.13 -10.65 -8.86
C ILE A 105 16.12 -9.51 -8.72
N ILE A 106 16.15 -8.54 -9.65
CA ILE A 106 15.17 -7.44 -9.67
C ILE A 106 13.75 -8.01 -9.77
N ILE A 107 13.52 -8.95 -10.69
CA ILE A 107 12.20 -9.60 -10.84
C ILE A 107 11.80 -10.35 -9.56
N ALA A 108 12.72 -11.12 -8.96
CA ALA A 108 12.45 -11.84 -7.72
C ALA A 108 12.10 -10.89 -6.55
N GLN A 109 12.82 -9.77 -6.42
CA GLN A 109 12.55 -8.73 -5.43
C GLN A 109 11.19 -8.07 -5.68
N LEU A 110 10.85 -7.73 -6.93
CA LEU A 110 9.55 -7.15 -7.25
C LEU A 110 8.40 -8.10 -6.91
N ILE A 111 8.50 -9.38 -7.26
CA ILE A 111 7.48 -10.39 -6.90
C ILE A 111 7.37 -10.50 -5.38
N PHE A 112 8.49 -10.61 -4.68
CA PHE A 112 8.52 -10.70 -3.22
C PHE A 112 7.87 -9.48 -2.57
N PHE A 113 8.22 -8.26 -2.99
CA PHE A 113 7.68 -7.04 -2.42
C PHE A 113 6.21 -6.83 -2.74
N VAL A 114 5.73 -7.21 -3.92
CA VAL A 114 4.28 -7.18 -4.22
C VAL A 114 3.51 -8.13 -3.29
N LEU A 115 4.01 -9.35 -3.08
CA LEU A 115 3.36 -10.31 -2.18
C LEU A 115 3.43 -9.86 -0.72
N LEU A 116 4.57 -9.30 -0.30
CA LEU A 116 4.75 -8.77 1.05
C LEU A 116 3.83 -7.57 1.30
N ASP A 117 3.77 -6.63 0.36
CA ASP A 117 2.90 -5.44 0.44
C ASP A 117 1.42 -5.85 0.53
N ASP A 118 0.96 -6.78 -0.31
CA ASP A 118 -0.41 -7.29 -0.27
C ASP A 118 -0.73 -7.99 1.07
N PHE A 119 0.20 -8.80 1.58
CA PHE A 119 0.05 -9.45 2.88
C PHE A 119 -0.02 -8.45 4.04
N LEU A 120 0.91 -7.49 4.09
CA LEU A 120 0.94 -6.47 5.14
C LEU A 120 -0.29 -5.55 5.07
N TYR A 121 -0.69 -5.15 3.86
CA TYR A 121 -1.90 -4.36 3.64
C TYR A 121 -3.14 -5.12 4.10
N TYR A 122 -3.27 -6.41 3.76
CA TYR A 122 -4.36 -7.25 4.24
C TYR A 122 -4.42 -7.29 5.78
N CYS A 123 -3.28 -7.54 6.44
CA CYS A 123 -3.21 -7.58 7.90
C CYS A 123 -3.62 -6.24 8.53
N MET A 124 -3.07 -5.13 8.02
CA MET A 124 -3.39 -3.78 8.49
C MET A 124 -4.87 -3.46 8.30
N HIS A 125 -5.39 -3.69 7.08
CA HIS A 125 -6.78 -3.41 6.73
C HIS A 125 -7.74 -4.26 7.57
N ARG A 126 -7.46 -5.56 7.73
CA ARG A 126 -8.24 -6.45 8.60
C ARG A 126 -8.25 -5.96 10.05
N TYR A 127 -7.11 -5.53 10.57
CA TYR A 127 -7.03 -5.00 11.92
C TYR A 127 -7.87 -3.72 12.10
N MET A 128 -7.90 -2.84 11.08
CA MET A 128 -8.76 -1.65 11.08
C MET A 128 -10.26 -1.99 11.09
N HIS A 129 -10.66 -3.13 10.51
CA HIS A 129 -12.05 -3.64 10.59
C HIS A 129 -12.39 -4.27 11.93
N GLU A 130 -11.47 -5.04 12.51
CA GLU A 130 -11.71 -5.77 13.76
C GLU A 130 -11.68 -4.85 14.98
N ASN A 131 -10.80 -3.84 14.98
CA ASN A 131 -10.71 -2.87 16.06
C ASN A 131 -11.80 -1.78 15.91
N LYS A 132 -12.79 -1.80 16.81
CA LYS A 132 -13.92 -0.85 16.81
C LYS A 132 -13.50 0.63 16.83
N TRP A 133 -12.40 0.96 17.49
CA TRP A 133 -11.91 2.35 17.56
C TRP A 133 -11.32 2.79 16.22
N LEU A 134 -10.48 1.94 15.60
CA LEU A 134 -9.92 2.22 14.28
C LEU A 134 -11.02 2.27 13.21
N LEU A 135 -11.97 1.33 13.26
CA LEU A 135 -13.11 1.30 12.37
C LEU A 135 -13.89 2.61 12.45
N ARG A 136 -14.24 3.06 13.66
CA ARG A 136 -15.11 4.24 13.84
C ARG A 136 -14.41 5.56 13.50
N ASN A 137 -13.13 5.71 13.87
CA ASN A 137 -12.45 7.02 13.78
C ASN A 137 -11.58 7.18 12.55
N ILE A 138 -11.05 6.09 11.99
CA ILE A 138 -10.10 6.14 10.87
C ILE A 138 -10.75 5.53 9.63
N HIS A 139 -11.08 4.23 9.69
CA HIS A 139 -11.48 3.47 8.52
C HIS A 139 -12.93 3.76 8.07
N SER A 140 -13.77 4.34 8.93
CA SER A 140 -15.14 4.77 8.59
C SER A 140 -15.16 5.82 7.49
N VAL A 141 -14.09 6.61 7.35
CA VAL A 141 -13.93 7.57 6.26
C VAL A 141 -13.89 6.83 4.93
N HIS A 142 -13.09 5.77 4.84
CA HIS A 142 -12.99 4.92 3.66
C HIS A 142 -14.32 4.24 3.33
N HIS A 143 -15.02 3.73 4.33
CA HIS A 143 -16.34 3.09 4.17
C HIS A 143 -17.52 4.04 4.00
N ARG A 144 -17.29 5.36 3.98
CA ARG A 144 -18.36 6.36 3.77
C ARG A 144 -18.94 6.26 2.36
N ILE A 145 -18.11 5.92 1.38
CA ILE A 145 -18.51 5.79 -0.02
C ILE A 145 -18.90 4.33 -0.25
N ARG A 146 -20.19 4.07 -0.52
CA ARG A 146 -20.70 2.71 -0.69
C ARG A 146 -20.64 2.25 -2.14
N ASN A 147 -20.77 3.19 -3.07
CA ASN A 147 -20.64 2.91 -4.50
C ASN A 147 -19.46 3.70 -5.09
N THR A 148 -18.29 3.07 -5.01
CA THR A 148 -17.01 3.66 -5.38
C THR A 148 -16.85 3.77 -6.90
N CYS A 149 -16.13 4.80 -7.32
CA CYS A 149 -15.55 4.91 -8.66
C CYS A 149 -14.02 5.04 -8.51
N GLY A 150 -13.28 5.09 -9.62
CA GLY A 150 -11.81 5.10 -9.61
C GLY A 150 -11.20 6.11 -8.63
N ILE A 151 -11.62 7.38 -8.69
CA ILE A 151 -11.07 8.45 -7.84
C ILE A 151 -11.39 8.25 -6.34
N ASN A 152 -12.50 7.57 -6.02
CA ASN A 152 -12.92 7.32 -4.64
C ASN A 152 -12.04 6.26 -3.95
N GLY A 153 -11.22 5.52 -4.70
CA GLY A 153 -10.29 4.54 -4.12
C GLY A 153 -9.31 5.15 -3.11
N ASN A 154 -8.97 6.44 -3.28
CA ASN A 154 -8.12 7.18 -2.33
C ASN A 154 -8.91 8.08 -1.36
N TYR A 155 -10.23 7.92 -1.26
CA TYR A 155 -11.03 8.61 -0.24
C TYR A 155 -10.83 7.90 1.11
N MET A 156 -9.80 8.30 1.85
CA MET A 156 -9.49 7.70 3.16
C MET A 156 -8.98 8.73 4.17
N HIS A 157 -8.90 8.32 5.44
CA HIS A 157 -8.31 9.15 6.49
C HIS A 157 -6.79 9.26 6.28
N TRP A 158 -6.19 10.40 6.64
CA TRP A 158 -4.75 10.64 6.40
C TRP A 158 -3.86 9.60 7.12
N VAL A 159 -4.29 9.10 8.29
CA VAL A 159 -3.58 8.03 9.01
C VAL A 159 -3.58 6.73 8.22
N GLU A 160 -4.73 6.32 7.66
CA GLU A 160 -4.83 5.12 6.84
C GLU A 160 -3.97 5.24 5.57
N TYR A 161 -3.99 6.42 4.94
CA TYR A 161 -3.15 6.72 3.79
C TYR A 161 -1.65 6.65 4.12
N SER A 162 -1.25 7.24 5.24
CA SER A 162 0.16 7.27 5.67
C SER A 162 0.65 5.88 6.08
N LEU A 163 -0.19 5.08 6.75
CA LEU A 163 0.12 3.70 7.08
C LEU A 163 0.28 2.86 5.80
N THR A 164 -0.65 3.00 4.85
CA THR A 164 -0.56 2.33 3.54
C THR A 164 0.75 2.68 2.83
N ALA A 165 1.12 3.96 2.77
CA ALA A 165 2.38 4.39 2.16
C ALA A 165 3.62 3.86 2.90
N SER A 166 3.57 3.74 4.24
CA SER A 166 4.69 3.24 5.03
C SER A 166 4.99 1.74 4.81
N LEU A 167 3.99 0.95 4.42
CA LEU A 167 4.17 -0.47 4.08
C LEU A 167 5.02 -0.62 2.82
N THR A 168 4.73 0.21 1.80
CA THR A 168 5.48 0.24 0.54
C THR A 168 6.94 0.64 0.75
N VAL A 169 7.21 1.59 1.66
CA VAL A 169 8.59 2.02 1.98
C VAL A 169 9.33 0.96 2.79
N SER A 170 8.63 0.24 3.67
CA SER A 170 9.24 -0.80 4.53
C SER A 170 9.65 -2.05 3.75
N GLY A 171 8.95 -2.37 2.65
CA GLY A 171 9.35 -3.41 1.71
C GLY A 171 10.75 -3.18 1.15
N SER A 172 10.99 -2.04 0.49
CA SER A 172 12.22 -1.76 -0.27
C SER A 172 13.55 -1.78 0.51
N ASN A 173 13.52 -1.90 1.84
CA ASN A 173 14.64 -1.64 2.73
C ASN A 173 15.39 -2.89 3.24
N HIS A 174 15.03 -4.11 2.84
CA HIS A 174 15.65 -5.34 3.39
C HIS A 174 16.67 -6.03 2.48
N SER A 175 17.12 -5.37 1.40
CA SER A 175 17.90 -6.00 0.34
C SER A 175 19.39 -6.22 0.64
N ARG A 176 19.89 -5.96 1.85
CA ARG A 176 21.31 -6.20 2.20
C ARG A 176 21.54 -7.38 3.15
N ASP A 177 20.64 -7.65 4.09
CA ASP A 177 20.88 -8.69 5.09
C ASP A 177 20.52 -10.10 4.58
N ALA A 178 19.66 -10.20 3.56
CA ALA A 178 19.27 -11.49 2.97
C ALA A 178 20.35 -12.12 2.07
N TYR A 179 21.33 -11.34 1.59
CA TYR A 179 22.40 -11.87 0.72
C TYR A 179 23.66 -12.30 1.49
N LEU A 180 23.86 -11.79 2.71
CA LEU A 180 25.04 -12.12 3.53
C LEU A 180 24.74 -13.14 4.63
N CYS A 181 23.47 -13.45 4.90
CA CYS A 181 23.07 -14.44 5.90
C CYS A 181 22.25 -15.57 5.26
N GLY A 182 22.93 -16.58 4.71
CA GLY A 182 22.35 -17.93 4.64
C GLY A 182 21.98 -18.52 3.28
N LEU A 183 22.75 -18.28 2.22
CA LEU A 183 22.84 -19.24 1.10
C LEU A 183 24.28 -19.73 0.95
N ASP A 184 24.82 -20.30 2.03
CA ASP A 184 25.81 -21.35 1.90
C ASP A 184 25.04 -22.59 1.40
N VAL A 185 25.14 -22.85 0.11
CA VAL A 185 24.60 -24.04 -0.55
C VAL A 185 25.56 -25.20 -0.23
N GLY A 186 25.62 -25.56 1.04
CA GLY A 186 26.52 -26.55 1.59
C GLY A 186 25.93 -27.11 2.87
N ASP A 187 25.42 -28.33 2.77
CA ASP A 187 25.09 -29.20 3.89
C ASP A 187 23.76 -28.96 4.63
N PHE A 188 22.67 -29.52 4.08
CA PHE A 188 21.56 -30.00 4.90
C PHE A 188 21.07 -31.35 4.38
N THR A 189 21.92 -32.36 4.56
CA THR A 189 21.43 -33.74 4.69
C THR A 189 21.03 -33.99 6.15
N SER A 190 19.86 -34.61 6.33
CA SER A 190 19.28 -35.06 7.60
C SER A 190 18.69 -33.96 8.51
N ASN A 191 17.37 -33.80 8.50
CA ASN A 191 16.49 -34.48 9.47
C ASN A 191 15.03 -34.04 9.23
N ARG A 192 14.15 -35.03 9.22
CA ARG A 192 12.75 -34.95 8.82
C ARG A 192 11.91 -34.76 10.08
N ARG A 193 11.20 -33.63 10.24
CA ARG A 193 9.79 -33.54 10.74
C ARG A 193 9.35 -32.10 11.03
N SER A 194 8.11 -31.83 10.61
CA SER A 194 7.13 -30.87 11.18
C SER A 194 7.33 -29.35 11.04
N ARG A 195 7.36 -28.79 9.82
CA ARG A 195 6.99 -27.36 9.59
C ARG A 195 5.98 -27.10 8.46
N TRP A 196 5.59 -28.09 7.68
CA TRP A 196 4.67 -27.92 6.55
C TRP A 196 3.17 -28.00 6.88
N ALA A 197 2.81 -28.51 8.07
CA ALA A 197 1.40 -28.74 8.43
C ALA A 197 0.63 -27.47 8.87
N TYR A 198 1.32 -26.40 9.25
CA TYR A 198 0.68 -25.13 9.62
C TYR A 198 0.33 -24.25 8.41
N TRP A 199 1.11 -24.35 7.33
CA TRP A 199 0.95 -23.51 6.15
C TRP A 199 -0.24 -23.95 5.27
N LEU A 200 -0.45 -25.26 5.10
CA LEU A 200 -1.58 -25.79 4.33
C LEU A 200 -2.95 -25.63 5.02
N ARG A 201 -3.00 -25.48 6.35
CA ARG A 201 -4.26 -25.25 7.08
C ARG A 201 -4.78 -23.82 6.92
N TYR A 202 -3.89 -22.84 6.74
CA TYR A 202 -4.27 -21.45 6.49
C TYR A 202 -4.70 -21.18 5.05
N SER A 203 -4.16 -21.92 4.07
CA SER A 203 -4.51 -21.78 2.65
C SER A 203 -5.93 -22.26 2.29
N LEU A 204 -6.56 -23.09 3.12
CA LEU A 204 -7.86 -23.72 2.84
C LEU A 204 -9.06 -23.04 3.55
N GLU A 205 -8.84 -21.99 4.34
CA GLU A 205 -9.91 -21.14 4.89
C GLU A 205 -10.34 -20.00 3.96
N SER A 206 -10.20 -20.20 2.65
CA SER A 206 -10.80 -19.36 1.59
C SER A 206 -12.34 -19.30 1.64
N ARG A 207 -12.99 -20.04 2.55
CA ARG A 207 -14.42 -19.87 2.90
C ARG A 207 -14.70 -18.59 3.73
N ALA A 208 -13.71 -18.02 4.41
CA ALA A 208 -13.87 -16.74 5.11
C ALA A 208 -14.03 -15.54 4.14
N PHE A 209 -13.46 -15.65 2.94
CA PHE A 209 -13.59 -14.63 1.89
C PHE A 209 -15.05 -14.46 1.42
N ILE A 210 -15.81 -15.56 1.35
CA ILE A 210 -17.24 -15.55 1.00
C ILE A 210 -18.12 -15.14 2.19
N ALA A 211 -17.70 -15.45 3.42
CA ALA A 211 -18.46 -15.07 4.62
C ALA A 211 -18.40 -13.57 4.95
N CYS A 212 -17.31 -12.87 4.58
CA CYS A 212 -17.15 -11.43 4.80
C CYS A 212 -18.09 -10.59 3.92
N VAL A 213 -18.34 -11.02 2.67
CA VAL A 213 -19.28 -10.35 1.74
C VAL A 213 -20.75 -10.49 2.18
N ARG A 214 -21.07 -11.42 3.09
CA ARG A 214 -22.46 -11.69 3.53
C ARG A 214 -22.86 -11.08 4.87
N ARG A 215 -21.99 -10.37 5.59
CA ARG A 215 -22.46 -9.65 6.79
C ARG A 215 -23.05 -8.32 6.34
N PRO A 216 -24.38 -8.09 6.46
CA PRO A 216 -24.93 -6.77 6.25
C PRO A 216 -24.26 -5.84 7.25
N CYS A 217 -23.65 -4.75 6.74
CA CYS A 217 -23.18 -3.66 7.57
C CYS A 217 -24.36 -3.22 8.44
N LEU A 218 -24.30 -3.54 9.73
CA LEU A 218 -25.31 -3.15 10.71
C LEU A 218 -25.42 -1.62 10.69
N SER A 219 -26.66 -1.17 10.56
CA SER A 219 -27.16 0.20 10.64
C SER A 219 -26.65 0.96 11.85
#